data_AF-A0A536CIH7-F1
#
_entry.id   AF-A0A536CIH7-F1
#
_cell.length_a   1.000
_cell.length_b   1.000
_cell.length_c   1.000
_cell.angle_alpha   90.00
_cell.angle_beta   90.00
_cell.angle_gamma   90.00
#
_symmetry.space_group_name_H-M   'P 1'
#
loop_
_entity.id
_entity.type
_entity.pdbx_description
1 polymer ?
#
loop_
_entity_poly.entity_id
_entity_poly.type
_entity_poly.pdbx_seq_one_letter_code
_entity_poly.pdbx_strand_id
1 'polypeptide(L)'
;RTAGRHLRIEREEVALALATDVAAFRAAAERVLASFDPQAARAAIELYRGDFLSGLAATTSTEFDTWLYLQEESLRTLFRRVTLAFARWAIDGGHPDEALEPLARLVALDPYAEEGHVMRVEALLALGAEERA
;
A
#
# COMPACT_ATOMS: atom_id res chain seq x y z
N ARG A 1 28.34 -19.61 10.33
CA ARG A 1 29.47 -18.65 10.39
C ARG A 1 28.90 -17.27 10.07
N THR A 2 29.09 -16.27 10.93
CA THR A 2 28.59 -14.91 10.69
C THR A 2 29.50 -14.21 9.68
N ALA A 3 28.97 -13.89 8.50
CA ALA A 3 29.67 -13.08 7.50
C ALA A 3 29.16 -11.64 7.64
N GLY A 4 29.67 -10.89 8.62
CA GLY A 4 29.33 -9.48 8.85
C GLY A 4 28.10 -9.22 9.73
N ARG A 5 27.86 -7.93 10.06
CA ARG A 5 26.79 -7.45 10.97
C ARG A 5 25.36 -7.63 10.44
N HIS A 6 25.21 -7.93 9.15
CA HIS A 6 23.91 -7.93 8.47
C HIS A 6 23.54 -9.29 7.87
N LEU A 7 24.46 -10.25 7.83
CA LEU A 7 24.24 -11.56 7.21
C LEU A 7 24.62 -12.68 8.20
N ARG A 8 23.60 -13.42 8.64
CA ARG A 8 23.75 -14.62 9.47
C ARG A 8 23.57 -15.84 8.58
N ILE A 9 24.54 -16.75 8.60
CA ILE A 9 24.49 -18.02 7.88
C ILE A 9 24.63 -19.16 8.90
N GLU A 10 23.59 -19.98 8.97
CA GLU A 10 23.57 -21.25 9.68
C GLU A 10 23.44 -22.40 8.68
N ARG A 11 23.37 -23.64 9.18
CA ARG A 11 23.42 -24.83 8.31
C ARG A 11 22.23 -24.89 7.34
N GLU A 12 21.05 -24.47 7.80
CA GLU A 12 19.79 -24.57 7.04
C GLU A 12 19.13 -23.19 6.84
N GLU A 13 19.76 -22.12 7.34
CA GLU A 13 19.19 -20.78 7.31
C GLU A 13 20.18 -19.73 6.85
N VAL A 14 19.69 -18.77 6.07
CA VAL A 14 20.39 -17.53 5.76
C VAL A 14 19.45 -16.38 6.12
N ALA A 15 19.93 -15.43 6.93
CA ALA A 15 19.18 -14.24 7.30
C ALA A 15 19.96 -12.98 6.94
N LEU A 16 19.26 -12.04 6.30
CA LEU A 16 19.80 -10.75 5.89
C LEU A 16 19.00 -9.63 6.55
N ALA A 17 19.66 -8.81 7.37
CA ALA A 17 19.07 -7.66 8.04
C ALA A 17 19.29 -6.40 7.20
N LEU A 18 18.32 -6.09 6.33
CA LEU A 18 18.30 -4.87 5.52
C LEU A 18 17.00 -4.08 5.71
N ALA A 19 17.06 -2.78 5.45
CA ALA A 19 15.87 -1.96 5.32
C ALA A 19 15.17 -2.26 3.99
N THR A 20 13.86 -2.44 4.02
CA THR A 20 13.03 -2.66 2.83
C THR A 20 11.89 -1.65 2.77
N ASP A 21 11.44 -1.33 1.57
CA ASP A 21 10.23 -0.54 1.35
C ASP A 21 9.00 -1.23 1.93
N VAL A 22 8.91 -2.56 1.85
CA VAL A 22 7.86 -3.36 2.48
C VAL A 22 7.81 -3.16 4.00
N ALA A 23 8.96 -3.17 4.69
CA ALA A 23 9.00 -2.95 6.13
C ALA A 23 8.56 -1.52 6.49
N ALA A 24 9.02 -0.52 5.72
CA ALA A 24 8.61 0.87 5.90
C ALA A 24 7.10 1.05 5.64
N PHE A 25 6.57 0.41 4.60
CA PHE A 25 5.16 0.46 4.22
C PHE A 25 4.27 -0.16 5.31
N ARG A 26 4.60 -1.37 5.78
CA ARG A 26 3.86 -2.04 6.86
C ARG A 26 3.84 -1.19 8.13
N ALA A 27 4.98 -0.65 8.55
CA ALA A 27 5.06 0.20 9.74
C ALA A 27 4.27 1.51 9.59
N ALA A 28 4.28 2.13 8.40
CA ALA A 28 3.48 3.33 8.14
C ALA A 28 1.98 3.02 8.17
N ALA A 29 1.56 1.95 7.50
CA ALA A 29 0.17 1.51 7.46
C ALA A 29 -0.36 1.10 8.84
N GLU A 30 0.43 0.39 9.64
CA GLU A 30 0.08 0.04 11.02
C GLU A 30 -0.19 1.28 11.87
N ARG A 31 0.66 2.32 11.75
CA ARG A 31 0.42 3.61 12.44
C ARG A 31 -0.91 4.21 12.03
N VAL A 32 -1.17 4.31 10.73
CA VAL A 32 -2.42 4.88 10.18
C VAL A 32 -3.65 4.13 10.68
N LEU A 33 -3.59 2.80 10.72
CA LEU A 33 -4.72 1.96 11.11
C LEU A 33 -4.94 1.90 12.62
N ALA A 34 -3.89 2.14 13.43
CA ALA A 34 -4.00 2.25 14.87
C ALA A 34 -4.49 3.64 15.31
N SER A 35 -3.98 4.69 14.69
CA SER A 35 -4.35 6.08 14.92
C SER A 35 -4.09 6.87 13.65
N PHE A 36 -5.16 7.35 13.02
CA PHE A 36 -5.07 7.97 11.71
C PHE A 36 -4.12 9.18 11.72
N ASP A 37 -3.10 9.11 10.87
CA ASP A 37 -2.09 10.15 10.64
C ASP A 37 -2.00 10.39 9.11
N PRO A 38 -2.44 11.56 8.62
CA PRO A 38 -2.44 11.87 7.19
C PRO A 38 -1.04 11.80 6.55
N GLN A 39 0.01 12.17 7.30
CA GLN A 39 1.37 12.15 6.78
C GLN A 39 1.90 10.73 6.65
N ALA A 40 1.63 9.88 7.65
CA ALA A 40 1.96 8.45 7.57
C ALA A 40 1.15 7.75 6.47
N ALA A 41 -0.11 8.14 6.25
CA ALA A 41 -0.96 7.60 5.19
C ALA A 41 -0.41 7.94 3.80
N ARG A 42 -0.05 9.20 3.55
CA ARG A 42 0.59 9.61 2.30
C ARG A 42 1.89 8.85 2.05
N ALA A 43 2.77 8.78 3.05
CA ALA A 43 4.03 8.04 2.94
C ALA A 43 3.81 6.55 2.64
N ALA A 44 2.81 5.91 3.25
CA ALA A 44 2.47 4.53 2.95
C ALA A 44 1.95 4.36 1.51
N ILE A 45 1.07 5.26 1.05
CA ILE A 45 0.54 5.25 -0.33
C ILE A 45 1.66 5.43 -1.36
N GLU A 46 2.63 6.30 -1.10
CA GLU A 46 3.79 6.53 -1.98
C GLU A 46 4.72 5.30 -2.08
N LEU A 47 4.90 4.56 -0.99
CA LEU A 47 5.75 3.36 -0.97
C LEU A 47 5.16 2.20 -1.81
N TYR A 48 3.83 2.08 -1.88
CA TYR A 48 3.16 0.98 -2.57
C TYR A 48 2.99 1.25 -4.08
N ARG A 49 4.02 0.93 -4.87
CA ARG A 49 4.12 1.31 -6.30
C ARG A 49 3.49 0.30 -7.28
N GLY A 50 2.99 -0.82 -6.80
CA GLY A 50 2.44 -1.90 -7.62
C GLY A 50 2.60 -3.25 -6.93
N ASP A 51 2.42 -4.33 -7.68
CA ASP A 51 2.52 -5.69 -7.15
C ASP A 51 3.93 -6.00 -6.63
N PHE A 52 3.96 -6.75 -5.53
CA PHE A 52 5.19 -7.07 -4.81
C PHE A 52 6.08 -7.97 -5.66
N LEU A 53 7.35 -7.58 -5.80
CA LEU A 53 8.31 -8.26 -6.67
C LEU A 53 7.84 -8.34 -8.15
N SER A 54 6.99 -7.41 -8.60
CA SER A 54 6.68 -7.27 -10.03
C SER A 54 7.96 -7.18 -10.87
N GLY A 55 8.02 -7.98 -11.93
CA GLY A 55 9.20 -8.11 -12.80
C GLY A 55 10.24 -9.14 -12.35
N LEU A 56 10.08 -9.76 -11.17
CA LEU A 56 10.91 -10.89 -10.77
C LEU A 56 10.42 -12.18 -11.46
N ALA A 57 11.07 -12.57 -12.55
CA ALA A 57 10.82 -13.85 -13.21
C ALA A 57 11.60 -14.99 -12.50
N ALA A 58 11.18 -15.35 -11.29
CA ALA A 58 11.80 -16.42 -10.51
C ALA A 58 10.86 -17.63 -10.42
N THR A 59 10.88 -18.52 -11.42
CA THR A 59 10.23 -19.84 -11.31
C THR A 59 11.05 -20.70 -10.35
N THR A 60 10.75 -20.60 -9.06
CA THR A 60 11.60 -21.16 -8.00
C THR A 60 11.02 -22.48 -7.47
N SER A 61 9.77 -22.47 -6.99
CA SER A 61 9.00 -23.66 -6.60
C SER A 61 7.53 -23.28 -6.35
N THR A 62 6.64 -24.27 -6.29
CA THR A 62 5.20 -24.04 -5.96
C THR A 62 5.01 -23.38 -4.59
N GLU A 63 5.85 -23.72 -3.61
CA GLU A 63 5.82 -23.12 -2.28
C GLU A 63 6.18 -21.63 -2.34
N PHE A 64 7.17 -21.27 -3.17
CA PHE A 64 7.55 -19.87 -3.38
C PHE A 64 6.41 -19.09 -4.04
N ASP A 65 5.78 -19.65 -5.08
CA ASP A 65 4.67 -18.99 -5.78
C ASP A 65 3.47 -18.77 -4.84
N THR A 66 3.15 -19.76 -4.01
CA THR A 66 2.10 -19.66 -3.00
C THR A 66 2.43 -18.59 -1.96
N TRP A 67 3.67 -18.55 -1.48
CA TRP A 67 4.12 -17.51 -0.54
C TRP A 67 4.04 -16.12 -1.18
N LEU A 68 4.47 -15.97 -2.43
CA LEU A 68 4.47 -14.71 -3.16
C LEU A 68 3.04 -14.17 -3.30
N TYR A 69 2.10 -15.01 -3.74
CA TYR A 69 0.69 -14.67 -3.83
C TYR A 69 0.11 -14.17 -2.49
N LEU A 70 0.42 -14.86 -1.38
CA LEU A 70 -0.03 -14.45 -0.05
C LEU A 70 0.59 -13.12 0.39
N GLN A 71 1.84 -12.84 0.02
CA GLN A 71 2.46 -11.54 0.30
C GLN A 71 1.82 -10.42 -0.50
N GLU A 72 1.59 -10.61 -1.80
CA GLU A 72 0.93 -9.64 -2.66
C GLU A 72 -0.46 -9.29 -2.15
N GLU A 73 -1.29 -10.29 -1.84
CA GLU A 73 -2.64 -10.09 -1.32
C GLU A 73 -2.62 -9.35 0.03
N SER A 74 -1.73 -9.74 0.95
CA SER A 74 -1.56 -9.06 2.23
C SER A 74 -1.22 -7.58 2.05
N LEU A 75 -0.30 -7.26 1.15
CA LEU A 75 0.14 -5.88 0.91
C LEU A 75 -0.92 -5.07 0.18
N ARG A 76 -1.62 -5.65 -0.80
CA ARG A 76 -2.72 -5.02 -1.53
C ARG A 76 -3.90 -4.70 -0.61
N THR A 77 -4.25 -5.63 0.28
CA THR A 77 -5.27 -5.40 1.31
C THR A 77 -4.87 -4.25 2.24
N LEU A 78 -3.60 -4.17 2.63
CA LEU A 78 -3.11 -3.08 3.48
C LEU A 78 -3.15 -1.74 2.76
N PHE A 79 -2.72 -1.70 1.50
CA PHE A 79 -2.76 -0.51 0.65
C PHE A 79 -4.19 0.01 0.51
N ARG A 80 -5.14 -0.87 0.17
CA ARG A 80 -6.57 -0.53 0.09
C ARG A 80 -7.05 0.16 1.35
N ARG A 81 -6.80 -0.44 2.52
CA ARG A 81 -7.29 0.09 3.80
C ARG A 81 -6.73 1.48 4.11
N VAL A 82 -5.42 1.68 3.88
CA VAL A 82 -4.78 2.99 4.07
C VAL A 82 -5.32 4.02 3.09
N THR A 83 -5.46 3.66 1.81
CA THR A 83 -5.96 4.56 0.77
C THR A 83 -7.38 5.01 1.04
N LEU A 84 -8.28 4.09 1.44
CA LEU A 84 -9.66 4.44 1.77
C LEU A 84 -9.74 5.33 3.02
N ALA A 85 -8.93 5.06 4.05
CA ALA A 85 -8.86 5.93 5.23
C ALA A 85 -8.35 7.34 4.88
N PHE A 86 -7.32 7.43 4.05
CA PHE A 86 -6.79 8.71 3.57
C PHE A 86 -7.81 9.48 2.73
N ALA A 87 -8.46 8.81 1.79
CA ALA A 87 -9.49 9.40 0.94
C ALA A 87 -10.67 9.95 1.76
N ARG A 88 -11.15 9.17 2.74
CA ARG A 88 -12.23 9.62 3.62
C ARG A 88 -11.82 10.88 4.40
N TRP A 89 -10.62 10.91 4.98
CA TRP A 89 -10.11 12.09 5.67
C TRP A 89 -10.01 13.32 4.75
N ALA A 90 -9.49 13.13 3.53
CA ALA A 90 -9.31 14.22 2.58
C ALA A 90 -10.66 14.79 2.13
N ILE A 91 -11.64 13.93 1.80
CA ILE A 91 -13.00 14.34 1.41
C ILE A 91 -13.69 15.07 2.57
N ASP A 92 -13.70 14.47 3.77
CA ASP A 92 -14.37 15.06 4.94
C ASP A 92 -13.68 16.35 5.41
N GLY A 93 -12.38 16.49 5.14
CA GLY A 93 -11.58 17.66 5.45
C GLY A 93 -11.67 18.79 4.42
N GLY A 94 -12.45 18.65 3.35
CA GLY A 94 -12.57 19.67 2.29
C GLY A 94 -11.36 19.74 1.35
N HIS A 95 -10.61 18.66 1.22
CA HIS A 95 -9.49 18.51 0.28
C HIS A 95 -9.74 17.32 -0.69
N PRO A 96 -10.90 17.27 -1.38
CA PRO A 96 -11.27 16.11 -2.19
C PRO A 96 -10.33 15.83 -3.38
N ASP A 97 -9.60 16.84 -3.86
CA ASP A 97 -8.56 16.69 -4.89
C ASP A 97 -7.43 15.75 -4.45
N GLU A 98 -7.03 15.79 -3.18
CA GLU A 98 -5.97 14.94 -2.65
C GLU A 98 -6.33 13.45 -2.68
N ALA A 99 -7.63 13.11 -2.68
CA ALA A 99 -8.11 11.73 -2.71
C ALA A 99 -8.05 11.10 -4.11
N LEU A 100 -8.03 11.90 -5.18
CA LEU A 100 -8.25 11.40 -6.54
C LEU A 100 -7.15 10.48 -7.06
N GLU A 101 -5.88 10.85 -6.90
CA GLU A 101 -4.75 10.03 -7.35
C GLU A 101 -4.65 8.70 -6.59
N PRO A 102 -4.73 8.69 -5.24
CA PRO A 102 -4.70 7.43 -4.49
C PRO A 102 -5.85 6.50 -4.85
N LEU A 103 -7.07 7.03 -4.99
CA LEU A 103 -8.24 6.24 -5.38
C LEU A 103 -8.13 5.73 -6.82
N ALA A 104 -7.61 6.54 -7.75
CA ALA A 104 -7.37 6.09 -9.12
C ALA A 104 -6.38 4.92 -9.17
N ARG A 105 -5.31 4.98 -8.37
CA ARG A 105 -4.36 3.87 -8.24
C ARG A 105 -5.00 2.63 -7.62
N LEU A 106 -5.81 2.80 -6.58
CA LEU A 106 -6.51 1.69 -5.94
C LEU A 106 -7.40 0.95 -6.93
N VAL A 107 -8.25 1.64 -7.69
CA VAL A 107 -9.17 0.98 -8.63
C VAL A 107 -8.47 0.42 -9.87
N ALA A 108 -7.28 0.92 -10.21
CA ALA A 108 -6.45 0.32 -11.26
C ALA A 108 -5.79 -0.99 -10.80
N LEU A 109 -5.37 -1.05 -9.53
CA LEU A 109 -4.73 -2.24 -8.94
C LEU A 109 -5.74 -3.30 -8.52
N ASP A 110 -6.91 -2.88 -8.05
CA ASP A 110 -8.05 -3.75 -7.82
C ASP A 110 -9.34 -3.16 -8.43
N PRO A 111 -9.69 -3.59 -9.65
CA PRO A 111 -10.93 -3.19 -10.31
C PRO A 111 -12.21 -3.47 -9.51
N TYR A 112 -12.18 -4.43 -8.56
CA TYR A 112 -13.33 -4.81 -7.74
C TYR A 112 -13.43 -4.04 -6.42
N ALA A 113 -12.56 -3.04 -6.19
CA ALA A 113 -12.61 -2.15 -5.04
C ALA A 113 -13.81 -1.20 -5.11
N GLU A 114 -15.03 -1.69 -4.86
CA GLU A 114 -16.27 -0.91 -4.97
C GLU A 114 -16.22 0.39 -4.16
N GLU A 115 -15.79 0.32 -2.90
CA GLU A 115 -15.64 1.50 -2.04
C GLU A 115 -14.65 2.54 -2.61
N GLY A 116 -13.59 2.06 -3.29
CA GLY A 116 -12.64 2.92 -3.98
C GLY A 116 -13.27 3.67 -5.16
N HIS A 117 -14.13 3.01 -5.93
CA HIS A 117 -14.90 3.66 -7.01
C HIS A 117 -15.90 4.67 -6.44
N VAL A 118 -16.63 4.31 -5.39
CA VAL A 118 -17.62 5.19 -4.74
C VAL A 118 -16.96 6.46 -4.21
N MET A 119 -15.91 6.35 -3.40
CA MET A 119 -15.20 7.52 -2.87
C MET A 119 -14.59 8.39 -3.97
N ARG A 120 -14.22 7.80 -5.11
CA ARG A 120 -13.67 8.57 -6.24
C ARG A 120 -14.75 9.41 -6.92
N VAL A 121 -15.96 8.88 -7.05
CA VAL A 121 -17.12 9.65 -7.53
C VAL A 121 -17.48 10.74 -6.52
N GLU A 122 -17.48 10.44 -5.22
CA GLU A 122 -17.71 11.43 -4.15
C GLU A 122 -16.74 12.61 -4.25
N ALA A 123 -15.44 12.33 -4.37
CA ALA A 123 -14.40 13.36 -4.52
C ALA A 123 -14.59 14.24 -5.77
N LEU A 124 -14.92 13.63 -6.92
CA LEU A 124 -15.19 14.37 -8.17
C LEU A 124 -16.43 15.26 -8.05
N LEU A 125 -17.49 14.79 -7.38
CA LEU A 125 -18.70 15.59 -7.16
C LEU A 125 -18.44 16.79 -6.25
N ALA A 126 -17.62 16.61 -5.20
CA ALA A 126 -17.24 17.69 -4.29
C ALA A 126 -16.47 18.79 -5.03
N LEU A 127 -15.47 18.43 -5.84
CA LEU A 127 -14.71 19.40 -6.66
C LEU A 127 -15.60 20.15 -7.65
N GLY A 128 -16.48 19.44 -8.35
CA GLY A 128 -17.40 20.06 -9.28
C GLY A 128 -18.47 20.93 -8.62
N ALA A 129 -18.69 20.82 -7.30
CA ALA A 129 -19.58 21.69 -6.54
C ALA A 129 -18.86 22.99 -6.10
N GLU A 130 -17.58 22.91 -5.76
CA GLU A 130 -16.74 24.07 -5.43
C GLU A 130 -16.55 25.02 -6.62
N GLU A 131 -16.35 24.49 -7.83
CA GLU A 131 -16.22 25.32 -9.05
C GLU A 131 -17.49 26.13 -9.39
N ARG A 132 -18.64 25.74 -8.84
CA ARG A 132 -19.95 26.38 -9.11
C ARG A 132 -20.36 27.40 -8.04
N ALA A 133 -19.63 27.49 -6.93
CA ALA A 133 -19.88 28.42 -5.82
C ALA A 133 -19.14 29.74 -6.01
#